data_AF-A0A0R2SSZ3-F1
#
_entry.id   AF-A0A0R2SSZ3-F1
#
_cell.length_a   1.000
_cell.length_b   1.000
_cell.length_c   1.000
_cell.angle_alpha   90.00
_cell.angle_beta   90.00
_cell.angle_gamma   90.00
#
_symmetry.space_group_name_H-M   'P 1'
#
loop_
_entity.id
_entity.type
_entity.pdbx_description
1 polymer ?
#
loop_
_entity_poly.entity_id
_entity_poly.type
_entity_poly.pdbx_seq_one_letter_code
_entity_poly.pdbx_strand_id
1 'polypeptide(L)'
;MVDFATIIGGVALFTVVVMLLVSLILVARARLVSSGDVQIEINGDPERTLTVPAGGKLLNTLADAGIFLSSACGGGGTCAQCKCQIVDGGGSMLPTEEGHFTRGQRRDNWRLSCQVAVKQDMKIEVAPEFFGVKQWETTVLSNDNVATFIKELVLEIPAGESVDFRAGGYVQLEVPPHEVRYADYEIDEQYRGDWEHFGLFKKVSKVNDTTIRAYSMANYPEEKGVIKFNIRIATPPPGTDFPPGKMSSYVFGLKPGDKVKVFGPYGEFFAKDTDAEMVFIGGGA
;
A
#
# COMPACT_ATOMS: atom_id res chain seq x y z
N MET A 1 -60.65 10.95 -32.96
CA MET A 1 -59.66 9.90 -33.26
C MET A 1 -58.29 10.52 -33.08
N VAL A 2 -57.49 9.97 -32.18
CA VAL A 2 -56.11 10.41 -31.99
C VAL A 2 -55.34 9.94 -33.23
N ASP A 3 -54.70 10.87 -33.93
CA ASP A 3 -53.89 10.55 -35.09
C ASP A 3 -52.58 9.89 -34.64
N PHE A 4 -52.61 8.56 -34.57
CA PHE A 4 -51.47 7.73 -34.19
C PHE A 4 -50.24 7.99 -35.07
N ALA A 5 -50.41 8.40 -36.34
CA ALA A 5 -49.28 8.69 -37.23
C ALA A 5 -48.51 9.93 -36.76
N THR A 6 -49.21 10.98 -36.33
CA THR A 6 -48.59 12.20 -35.79
C THR A 6 -47.87 11.93 -34.47
N ILE A 7 -48.43 11.11 -33.58
CA ILE A 7 -47.77 10.75 -32.32
C ILE A 7 -46.52 9.91 -32.56
N ILE A 8 -46.62 8.87 -33.40
CA ILE A 8 -45.48 8.00 -33.71
C ILE A 8 -44.38 8.78 -34.43
N GLY A 9 -44.74 9.66 -35.37
CA GLY A 9 -43.79 10.53 -36.07
C GLY A 9 -43.08 11.50 -35.14
N GLY A 10 -43.81 12.13 -34.21
CA GLY A 10 -43.25 13.04 -33.20
C GLY A 10 -42.28 12.34 -32.25
N VAL A 11 -42.65 11.16 -31.73
CA VAL A 11 -41.79 10.35 -30.85
C VAL A 11 -40.55 9.86 -31.59
N ALA A 12 -40.69 9.42 -32.85
CA ALA A 12 -39.57 8.98 -33.67
C ALA A 12 -38.57 10.13 -33.94
N LEU A 13 -39.06 11.31 -34.34
CA LEU A 13 -38.23 12.48 -34.57
C LEU A 13 -37.48 12.90 -33.31
N PHE A 14 -38.17 12.97 -32.17
CA PHE A 14 -37.56 13.32 -30.89
C PHE A 14 -36.48 12.30 -30.49
N THR A 15 -36.77 11.02 -30.63
CA THR A 15 -35.80 9.94 -30.34
C THR A 15 -34.57 10.03 -31.23
N VAL A 16 -34.74 10.31 -32.53
CA VAL A 16 -33.63 10.49 -33.48
C VAL A 16 -32.77 11.68 -33.08
N VAL A 17 -33.37 12.82 -32.75
CA VAL A 17 -32.61 14.02 -32.33
C VAL A 17 -31.81 13.75 -31.05
N VAL A 18 -32.40 13.08 -30.06
CA VAL A 18 -31.71 12.71 -28.82
C VAL A 18 -30.58 11.72 -29.10
N MET A 19 -30.82 10.68 -29.91
CA MET A 19 -29.78 9.71 -30.30
C MET A 19 -28.62 10.38 -31.05
N LEU A 20 -28.92 11.35 -31.92
CA LEU A 20 -27.92 12.08 -32.70
C LEU A 20 -27.08 12.98 -31.78
N LEU A 21 -27.71 13.66 -30.82
CA LEU A 21 -27.01 14.45 -29.81
C LEU A 21 -26.11 13.58 -28.92
N VAL A 22 -26.62 12.45 -28.42
CA VAL A 22 -25.84 11.49 -27.61
C VAL A 22 -24.66 10.95 -28.41
N SER A 23 -24.87 10.58 -29.68
CA SER A 23 -23.81 10.10 -30.57
C SER A 23 -22.72 11.16 -30.78
N LEU A 24 -23.10 12.42 -30.99
CA LEU A 24 -22.17 13.53 -31.14
C LEU A 24 -21.33 13.77 -29.88
N ILE A 25 -21.97 13.69 -28.69
CA ILE A 25 -21.27 13.78 -27.40
C ILE A 25 -20.28 12.62 -27.22
N LEU A 26 -20.67 11.39 -27.56
CA LEU A 26 -19.79 10.22 -27.44
C LEU A 26 -18.59 10.29 -28.40
N VAL A 27 -18.78 10.74 -29.64
CA VAL A 27 -17.68 10.94 -30.61
C VAL A 27 -16.74 12.06 -30.15
N ALA A 28 -17.29 13.18 -29.64
CA ALA A 28 -16.48 14.25 -29.08
C ALA A 28 -15.67 13.76 -27.88
N ARG A 29 -16.27 13.01 -26.96
CA ARG A 29 -15.57 12.42 -25.81
C ARG A 29 -14.46 11.45 -26.25
N ALA A 30 -14.73 10.56 -27.21
CA ALA A 30 -13.77 9.58 -27.69
C ALA A 30 -12.54 10.19 -28.37
N ARG A 31 -12.66 11.42 -28.92
CA ARG A 31 -11.52 12.14 -29.52
C ARG A 31 -10.83 13.11 -28.57
N LEU A 32 -11.56 13.70 -27.62
CA LEU A 32 -11.03 14.74 -26.73
C LEU A 32 -10.51 14.19 -25.40
N VAL A 33 -10.91 12.97 -25.02
CA VAL A 33 -10.41 12.30 -23.82
C VAL A 33 -9.45 11.20 -24.26
N SER A 34 -8.20 11.31 -23.83
CA SER A 34 -7.21 10.24 -24.00
C SER A 34 -7.66 9.03 -23.17
N SER A 35 -8.36 8.10 -23.82
CA SER A 35 -8.75 6.81 -23.25
C SER A 35 -7.97 5.66 -23.88
N GLY A 36 -6.86 5.97 -24.56
CA GLY A 36 -5.92 4.98 -25.08
C GLY A 36 -4.90 4.56 -24.03
N ASP A 37 -4.16 3.52 -24.35
CA ASP A 37 -2.98 3.14 -23.58
C ASP A 37 -1.96 4.27 -23.64
N VAL A 38 -1.32 4.54 -22.51
CA VAL A 38 -0.27 5.55 -22.36
C VAL A 38 1.04 4.88 -22.00
N GLN A 39 2.14 5.55 -22.35
CA GLN A 39 3.49 5.07 -22.10
C GLN A 39 4.10 5.74 -20.87
N ILE A 40 4.62 4.93 -19.96
CA ILE A 40 5.40 5.38 -18.81
C ILE A 40 6.85 4.96 -19.03
N GLU A 41 7.71 5.92 -19.34
CA GLU A 41 9.16 5.71 -19.45
C GLU A 41 9.80 5.83 -18.07
N ILE A 42 10.60 4.84 -17.69
CA ILE A 42 11.19 4.76 -16.34
C ILE A 42 12.72 4.86 -16.44
N ASN A 43 13.31 5.81 -15.71
CA ASN A 43 14.76 6.02 -15.61
C ASN A 43 15.48 6.22 -16.97
N GLY A 44 14.77 6.71 -17.99
CA GLY A 44 15.35 6.96 -19.32
C GLY A 44 15.74 5.71 -20.10
N ASP A 45 15.26 4.53 -19.69
CA ASP A 45 15.51 3.25 -20.35
C ASP A 45 14.32 2.85 -21.24
N PRO A 46 14.47 2.89 -22.59
CA PRO A 46 13.39 2.55 -23.52
C PRO A 46 12.87 1.12 -23.35
N GLU A 47 13.70 0.17 -22.92
CA GLU A 47 13.30 -1.23 -22.73
C GLU A 47 12.38 -1.43 -21.50
N ARG A 48 12.33 -0.45 -20.60
CA ARG A 48 11.49 -0.47 -19.39
C ARG A 48 10.24 0.39 -19.51
N THR A 49 9.87 0.77 -20.74
CA THR A 49 8.66 1.54 -21.00
C THR A 49 7.43 0.67 -20.76
N LEU A 50 6.55 1.11 -19.86
CA LEU A 50 5.29 0.42 -19.56
C LEU A 50 4.16 0.98 -20.41
N THR A 51 3.40 0.09 -21.04
CA THR A 51 2.15 0.43 -21.73
C THR A 51 0.98 0.10 -20.84
N VAL A 52 0.24 1.12 -20.39
CA VAL A 52 -0.79 0.98 -19.36
C VAL A 52 -2.05 1.78 -19.70
N PRO A 53 -3.24 1.35 -19.25
CA PRO A 53 -4.47 2.08 -19.49
C PRO A 53 -4.49 3.42 -18.73
N ALA A 54 -4.94 4.48 -19.39
CA ALA A 54 -5.10 5.80 -18.76
C ALA A 54 -6.23 5.79 -17.71
N GLY A 55 -6.03 6.57 -16.63
CA GLY A 55 -7.01 6.89 -15.60
C GLY A 55 -6.63 6.45 -14.18
N GLY A 56 -5.71 5.48 -14.06
CA GLY A 56 -5.23 4.96 -12.77
C GLY A 56 -4.38 5.96 -11.97
N LYS A 57 -4.14 5.65 -10.70
CA LYS A 57 -3.11 6.32 -9.89
C LYS A 57 -1.76 5.72 -10.20
N LEU A 58 -0.72 6.55 -10.33
CA LEU A 58 0.61 6.10 -10.70
C LEU A 58 1.15 5.01 -9.75
N LEU A 59 0.88 5.10 -8.45
CA LEU A 59 1.25 4.06 -7.48
C LEU A 59 0.72 2.66 -7.87
N ASN A 60 -0.57 2.57 -8.18
CA ASN A 60 -1.21 1.29 -8.48
C ASN A 60 -0.77 0.79 -9.86
N THR A 61 -0.69 1.70 -10.82
CA THR A 61 -0.21 1.39 -12.18
C THR A 61 1.21 0.83 -12.18
N LEU A 62 2.09 1.36 -11.33
CA LEU A 62 3.44 0.81 -11.16
C LEU A 62 3.42 -0.55 -10.44
N ALA A 63 2.59 -0.71 -9.41
CA ALA A 63 2.45 -1.98 -8.71
C ALA A 63 1.93 -3.10 -9.61
N ASP A 64 0.96 -2.81 -10.48
CA ASP A 64 0.42 -3.76 -11.48
C ASP A 64 1.49 -4.19 -12.50
N ALA A 65 2.48 -3.33 -12.75
CA ALA A 65 3.63 -3.60 -13.59
C ALA A 65 4.83 -4.23 -12.85
N GLY A 66 4.66 -4.58 -11.56
CA GLY A 66 5.70 -5.21 -10.75
C GLY A 66 6.70 -4.23 -10.11
N ILE A 67 6.45 -2.92 -10.18
CA ILE A 67 7.26 -1.89 -9.52
C ILE A 67 6.52 -1.38 -8.29
N PHE A 68 6.89 -1.90 -7.13
CA PHE A 68 6.23 -1.58 -5.88
C PHE A 68 6.95 -0.42 -5.19
N LEU A 69 6.34 0.78 -5.26
CA LEU A 69 6.79 1.90 -4.46
C LEU A 69 6.31 1.75 -3.02
N SER A 70 7.14 2.17 -2.06
CA SER A 70 6.77 2.16 -0.65
C SER A 70 5.49 2.97 -0.39
N SER A 71 4.43 2.32 0.10
CA SER A 71 3.18 3.00 0.47
C SER A 71 2.57 2.45 1.77
N ALA A 72 2.92 3.06 2.91
CA ALA A 72 2.35 2.65 4.21
C ALA A 72 0.87 3.07 4.40
N CYS A 73 0.41 4.08 3.66
CA CYS A 73 -0.95 4.64 3.78
C CYS A 73 -1.95 4.08 2.77
N GLY A 74 -1.56 3.13 1.91
CA GLY A 74 -2.44 2.58 0.87
C GLY A 74 -2.88 3.62 -0.16
N GLY A 75 -2.07 4.66 -0.37
CA GLY A 75 -2.31 5.69 -1.38
C GLY A 75 -3.14 6.91 -0.94
N GLY A 76 -3.39 7.06 0.37
CA GLY A 76 -4.08 8.24 0.94
C GLY A 76 -3.29 9.56 0.90
N GLY A 77 -2.03 9.55 0.44
CA GLY A 77 -1.23 10.77 0.30
C GLY A 77 -0.68 11.36 1.60
N THR A 78 -0.75 10.62 2.72
CA THR A 78 -0.39 11.15 4.05
C THR A 78 0.97 10.68 4.57
N CYS A 79 1.50 9.55 4.09
CA CYS A 79 2.76 8.99 4.59
C CYS A 79 4.01 9.53 3.89
N ALA A 80 3.86 10.13 2.70
CA ALA A 80 4.96 10.63 1.86
C ALA A 80 6.09 9.62 1.56
N GLN A 81 5.78 8.32 1.52
CA GLN A 81 6.74 7.25 1.22
C GLN A 81 6.79 6.89 -0.27
N CYS A 82 5.68 7.11 -0.99
CA CYS A 82 5.55 6.80 -2.42
C CYS A 82 6.15 7.90 -3.31
N LYS A 83 7.33 8.38 -2.94
CA LYS A 83 8.00 9.49 -3.63
C LYS A 83 8.62 8.97 -4.92
N CYS A 84 8.38 9.70 -6.00
CA CYS A 84 9.08 9.52 -7.27
C CYS A 84 9.31 10.88 -7.90
N GLN A 85 10.23 10.96 -8.86
CA GLN A 85 10.37 12.16 -9.68
C GLN A 85 9.60 11.97 -10.98
N ILE A 86 8.91 13.01 -11.42
CA ILE A 86 8.18 12.99 -12.69
C ILE A 86 8.75 14.08 -13.57
N VAL A 87 9.60 13.67 -14.52
CA VAL A 87 10.30 14.58 -15.43
C VAL A 87 9.32 15.21 -16.41
N ASP A 88 8.35 14.43 -16.89
CA ASP A 88 7.33 14.90 -17.82
C ASP A 88 5.99 14.18 -17.62
N GLY A 89 4.88 14.82 -17.99
CA GLY A 89 3.54 14.20 -18.01
C GLY A 89 2.79 14.16 -16.66
N GLY A 90 3.39 14.60 -15.55
CA GLY A 90 2.81 14.53 -14.20
C GLY A 90 1.83 15.65 -13.79
N GLY A 91 1.62 16.65 -14.63
CA GLY A 91 0.80 17.83 -14.31
C GLY A 91 1.34 18.66 -13.14
N SER A 92 0.50 19.53 -12.56
CA SER A 92 0.87 20.35 -11.39
C SER A 92 0.79 19.57 -10.09
N MET A 93 1.60 19.97 -9.10
CA MET A 93 1.56 19.43 -7.74
C MET A 93 0.21 19.75 -7.08
N LEU A 94 -0.40 18.75 -6.45
CA LEU A 94 -1.66 18.91 -5.73
C LEU A 94 -1.42 19.45 -4.31
N PRO A 95 -2.39 20.16 -3.71
CA PRO A 95 -2.28 20.65 -2.34
C PRO A 95 -2.03 19.54 -1.30
N THR A 96 -2.49 18.31 -1.58
CA THR A 96 -2.26 17.13 -0.75
C THR A 96 -0.79 16.70 -0.72
N GLU A 97 -0.02 17.04 -1.75
CA GLU A 97 1.41 16.71 -1.86
C GLU A 97 2.30 17.83 -1.29
N GLU A 98 1.82 19.08 -1.39
CA GLU A 98 2.63 20.28 -1.20
C GLU A 98 3.33 20.33 0.17
N GLY A 99 2.62 19.93 1.22
CA GLY A 99 3.15 19.93 2.60
C GLY A 99 4.28 18.93 2.84
N HIS A 100 4.47 17.95 1.96
CA HIS A 100 5.46 16.89 2.12
C HIS A 100 6.81 17.17 1.44
N PHE A 101 6.92 18.24 0.66
CA PHE A 101 8.12 18.56 -0.13
C PHE A 101 8.66 19.96 0.16
N THR A 102 9.98 20.04 0.29
CA THR A 102 10.72 21.30 0.34
C THR A 102 10.68 22.03 -0.99
N ARG A 103 10.95 23.34 -1.01
CA ARG A 103 11.01 24.12 -2.26
C ARG A 103 12.00 23.56 -3.29
N GLY A 104 13.13 23.02 -2.84
CA GLY A 104 14.11 22.35 -3.70
C GLY A 104 13.53 21.10 -4.36
N GLN A 105 12.93 20.22 -3.56
CA GLN A 105 12.29 19.00 -4.08
C GLN A 105 11.16 19.30 -5.07
N ARG A 106 10.38 20.36 -4.84
CA ARG A 106 9.33 20.78 -5.80
C ARG A 106 9.92 21.23 -7.14
N ARG A 107 11.07 21.93 -7.12
CA ARG A 107 11.79 22.34 -8.34
C ARG A 107 12.36 21.14 -9.08
N ASP A 108 12.79 20.12 -8.35
CA ASP A 108 13.37 18.89 -8.89
C ASP A 108 12.28 17.83 -9.21
N ASN A 109 11.02 18.28 -9.40
CA ASN A 109 9.85 17.51 -9.81
C ASN A 109 9.50 16.28 -8.96
N TRP A 110 9.76 16.34 -7.66
CA TRP A 110 9.32 15.30 -6.72
C TRP A 110 7.80 15.31 -6.55
N ARG A 111 7.17 14.13 -6.61
CA ARG A 111 5.73 13.92 -6.53
C ARG A 111 5.39 12.70 -5.67
N LEU A 112 4.14 12.62 -5.20
CA LEU A 112 3.60 11.41 -4.59
C LEU A 112 2.87 10.59 -5.66
N SER A 113 3.43 9.43 -6.01
CA SER A 113 2.86 8.56 -7.05
C SER A 113 1.41 8.14 -6.75
N CYS A 114 1.01 8.07 -5.48
CA CYS A 114 -0.38 7.75 -5.13
C CYS A 114 -1.38 8.86 -5.45
N GLN A 115 -0.93 10.11 -5.54
CA GLN A 115 -1.80 11.26 -5.80
C GLN A 115 -1.86 11.59 -7.30
N VAL A 116 -0.79 11.30 -8.03
CA VAL A 116 -0.69 11.54 -9.48
C VAL A 116 -1.58 10.57 -10.26
N ALA A 117 -2.40 11.12 -11.17
CA ALA A 117 -3.21 10.34 -12.08
C ALA A 117 -2.51 10.19 -13.44
N VAL A 118 -2.46 8.97 -13.96
CA VAL A 118 -1.86 8.63 -15.25
C VAL A 118 -2.86 8.94 -16.35
N LYS A 119 -2.73 10.08 -17.04
CA LYS A 119 -3.69 10.53 -18.07
C LYS A 119 -3.10 10.64 -19.48
N GLN A 120 -1.78 10.69 -19.56
CA GLN A 120 -0.99 10.92 -20.76
C GLN A 120 0.38 10.28 -20.54
N ASP A 121 1.15 10.18 -21.61
CA ASP A 121 2.51 9.66 -21.54
C ASP A 121 3.34 10.45 -20.53
N MET A 122 4.16 9.76 -19.76
CA MET A 122 4.95 10.36 -18.69
C MET A 122 6.32 9.73 -18.58
N LYS A 123 7.27 10.54 -18.11
CA LYS A 123 8.63 10.12 -17.82
C LYS A 123 8.86 10.23 -16.32
N ILE A 124 9.21 9.12 -15.69
CA ILE A 124 9.42 9.06 -14.25
C ILE A 124 10.82 8.55 -13.91
N GLU A 125 11.32 8.99 -12.77
CA GLU A 125 12.51 8.43 -12.16
C GLU A 125 12.16 7.81 -10.81
N VAL A 126 12.59 6.56 -10.65
CA VAL A 126 12.33 5.72 -9.49
C VAL A 126 13.66 5.15 -9.02
N ALA A 127 13.88 5.15 -7.70
CA ALA A 127 15.11 4.64 -7.12
C ALA A 127 15.33 3.16 -7.50
N PRO A 128 16.57 2.74 -7.80
CA PRO A 128 16.90 1.35 -8.18
C PRO A 128 16.41 0.28 -7.20
N GLU A 129 16.27 0.65 -5.92
CA GLU A 129 15.85 -0.23 -4.84
C GLU A 129 14.42 -0.79 -5.03
N PHE A 130 13.55 -0.09 -5.77
CA PHE A 130 12.17 -0.53 -5.98
C PHE A 130 12.01 -1.58 -7.08
N PHE A 131 13.02 -1.80 -7.94
CA PHE A 131 12.94 -2.79 -9.02
C PHE A 131 13.20 -4.23 -8.55
N GLY A 132 13.70 -4.41 -7.32
CA GLY A 132 13.95 -5.72 -6.71
C GLY A 132 12.86 -6.18 -5.74
N VAL A 133 11.79 -5.38 -5.58
CA VAL A 133 10.72 -5.68 -4.64
C VAL A 133 9.89 -6.85 -5.14
N LYS A 134 9.79 -7.89 -4.32
CA LYS A 134 8.99 -9.07 -4.61
C LYS A 134 7.80 -9.16 -3.66
N GLN A 135 6.82 -9.94 -4.09
CA GLN A 135 5.70 -10.36 -3.26
C GLN A 135 5.89 -11.85 -2.91
N TRP A 136 5.81 -12.16 -1.63
CA TRP A 136 5.84 -13.54 -1.14
C TRP A 136 4.56 -13.87 -0.39
N GLU A 137 4.06 -15.08 -0.58
CA GLU A 137 3.08 -15.67 0.33
C GLU A 137 3.83 -16.52 1.36
N THR A 138 3.86 -16.04 2.60
CA THR A 138 4.63 -16.64 3.70
C THR A 138 3.74 -17.47 4.61
N THR A 139 4.34 -18.40 5.36
CA THR A 139 3.64 -19.23 6.36
C THR A 139 4.04 -18.81 7.76
N VAL A 140 3.10 -18.67 8.68
CA VAL A 140 3.40 -18.41 10.09
C VAL A 140 4.05 -19.67 10.70
N LEU A 141 5.26 -19.53 11.23
CA LEU A 141 5.95 -20.57 11.99
C LEU A 141 5.60 -20.47 13.48
N SER A 142 5.70 -19.27 14.04
CA SER A 142 5.36 -18.98 15.43
C SER A 142 4.89 -17.53 15.59
N ASN A 143 4.17 -17.26 16.68
CA ASN A 143 3.62 -15.95 17.01
C ASN A 143 3.55 -15.76 18.53
N ASP A 144 4.69 -15.93 19.19
CA ASP A 144 4.78 -16.05 20.64
C ASP A 144 4.88 -14.68 21.31
N ASN A 145 4.39 -14.55 22.55
CA ASN A 145 4.51 -13.30 23.29
C ASN A 145 5.95 -13.08 23.78
N VAL A 146 6.52 -11.93 23.44
CA VAL A 146 7.83 -11.47 23.96
C VAL A 146 7.68 -10.34 24.99
N ALA A 147 6.50 -9.72 25.05
CA ALA A 147 6.08 -8.81 26.10
C ALA A 147 4.54 -8.79 26.21
N THR A 148 4.00 -8.08 27.20
CA THR A 148 2.55 -7.95 27.44
C THR A 148 1.77 -7.58 26.17
N PHE A 149 2.31 -6.65 25.38
CA PHE A 149 1.65 -6.13 24.18
C PHE A 149 2.44 -6.37 22.89
N ILE A 150 3.45 -7.25 22.91
CA ILE A 150 4.32 -7.52 21.75
C ILE A 150 4.44 -9.01 21.54
N LYS A 151 4.21 -9.45 20.31
CA LYS A 151 4.50 -10.81 19.84
C LYS A 151 5.66 -10.81 18.84
N GLU A 152 6.48 -11.85 18.87
CA GLU A 152 7.43 -12.16 17.82
C GLU A 152 6.71 -13.00 16.76
N LEU A 153 6.42 -12.39 15.61
CA LEU A 153 5.86 -13.09 14.46
C LEU A 153 7.01 -13.60 13.59
N VAL A 154 7.11 -14.91 13.45
CA VAL A 154 8.11 -15.57 12.60
C VAL A 154 7.41 -16.14 11.37
N LEU A 155 7.78 -15.66 10.19
CA LEU A 155 7.24 -16.08 8.91
C LEU A 155 8.27 -16.88 8.13
N GLU A 156 7.88 -18.04 7.62
CA GLU A 156 8.64 -18.85 6.67
C GLU A 156 8.46 -18.30 5.25
N ILE A 157 9.58 -18.08 4.57
CA ILE A 157 9.61 -17.72 3.15
C ILE A 157 9.52 -19.00 2.31
N PRO A 158 8.78 -19.01 1.18
CA PRO A 158 8.73 -20.15 0.27
C PRO A 158 10.12 -20.68 -0.14
N ALA A 159 10.23 -21.99 -0.29
CA ALA A 159 11.50 -22.64 -0.65
C ALA A 159 12.05 -22.11 -1.98
N GLY A 160 13.33 -21.72 -1.98
CA GLY A 160 14.03 -21.19 -3.16
C GLY A 160 14.01 -19.66 -3.29
N GLU A 161 13.26 -18.97 -2.44
CA GLU A 161 13.28 -17.50 -2.36
C GLU A 161 14.14 -17.02 -1.18
N SER A 162 14.88 -15.94 -1.39
CA SER A 162 15.52 -15.17 -0.33
C SER A 162 15.03 -13.73 -0.36
N VAL A 163 14.91 -13.13 0.81
CA VAL A 163 14.74 -11.68 0.92
C VAL A 163 16.14 -11.09 1.04
N ASP A 164 16.62 -10.50 -0.04
CA ASP A 164 17.91 -9.81 -0.05
C ASP A 164 17.73 -8.41 0.58
N PHE A 165 17.54 -8.38 1.90
CA PHE A 165 17.39 -7.13 2.65
C PHE A 165 18.68 -6.69 3.34
N ARG A 166 18.71 -5.44 3.78
CA ARG A 166 19.74 -4.88 4.66
C ARG A 166 19.14 -4.62 6.03
N ALA A 167 19.91 -4.88 7.08
CA ALA A 167 19.48 -4.62 8.46
C ALA A 167 19.03 -3.16 8.63
N GLY A 168 17.87 -2.97 9.25
CA GLY A 168 17.18 -1.68 9.37
C GLY A 168 16.14 -1.40 8.26
N GLY A 169 16.02 -2.29 7.28
CA GLY A 169 14.90 -2.31 6.34
C GLY A 169 13.57 -2.77 6.96
N TYR A 170 12.50 -2.64 6.20
CA TYR A 170 11.16 -3.09 6.53
C TYR A 170 10.49 -3.77 5.32
N VAL A 171 9.44 -4.54 5.59
CA VAL A 171 8.53 -5.06 4.57
C VAL A 171 7.12 -4.58 4.87
N GLN A 172 6.22 -4.76 3.92
CA GLN A 172 4.80 -4.49 4.11
C GLN A 172 4.03 -5.79 4.18
N LEU A 173 3.20 -5.94 5.20
CA LEU A 173 2.24 -7.04 5.29
C LEU A 173 0.93 -6.58 4.65
N GLU A 174 0.28 -7.46 3.89
CA GLU A 174 -1.09 -7.30 3.41
C GLU A 174 -1.99 -8.33 4.06
N VAL A 175 -3.13 -7.86 4.56
CA VAL A 175 -4.17 -8.73 5.13
C VAL A 175 -5.51 -8.46 4.44
N PRO A 176 -6.31 -9.52 4.19
CA PRO A 176 -7.63 -9.37 3.59
C PRO A 176 -8.62 -8.69 4.57
N PRO A 177 -9.82 -8.32 4.10
CA PRO A 177 -10.95 -8.00 4.97
C PRO A 177 -11.16 -9.09 6.03
N HIS A 178 -11.38 -8.68 7.28
CA HIS A 178 -11.42 -9.60 8.41
C HIS A 178 -12.26 -9.07 9.58
N GLU A 179 -12.66 -9.99 10.44
CA GLU A 179 -13.22 -9.70 11.76
C GLU A 179 -12.53 -10.60 12.77
N VAL A 180 -11.77 -10.03 13.71
CA VAL A 180 -10.98 -10.76 14.70
C VAL A 180 -11.37 -10.34 16.11
N ARG A 181 -11.44 -11.30 17.02
CA ARG A 181 -11.81 -11.07 18.42
C ARG A 181 -10.58 -11.29 19.29
N TYR A 182 -10.32 -10.36 20.20
CA TYR A 182 -9.14 -10.44 21.06
C TYR A 182 -9.22 -11.64 22.02
N ALA A 183 -10.43 -12.11 22.32
CA ALA A 183 -10.68 -13.33 23.08
C ALA A 183 -10.05 -14.60 22.48
N ASP A 184 -9.82 -14.61 21.16
CA ASP A 184 -9.30 -15.79 20.45
C ASP A 184 -7.76 -15.84 20.44
N TYR A 185 -7.10 -14.81 20.99
CA TYR A 185 -5.65 -14.71 21.02
C TYR A 185 -5.05 -15.64 22.07
N GLU A 186 -3.95 -16.29 21.68
CA GLU A 186 -3.11 -17.08 22.57
C GLU A 186 -2.15 -16.14 23.29
N ILE A 187 -2.48 -15.78 24.54
CA ILE A 187 -1.66 -14.92 25.41
C ILE A 187 -1.15 -15.73 26.59
N ASP A 188 0.18 -15.81 26.74
CA ASP A 188 0.82 -16.52 27.85
C ASP A 188 0.35 -15.99 29.21
N GLU A 189 0.27 -16.89 30.18
CA GLU A 189 -0.24 -16.60 31.53
C GLU A 189 0.44 -15.40 32.19
N GLN A 190 1.77 -15.29 32.05
CA GLN A 190 2.56 -14.18 32.60
C GLN A 190 2.20 -12.80 32.04
N TYR A 191 1.58 -12.74 30.86
CA TYR A 191 1.23 -11.49 30.16
C TYR A 191 -0.26 -11.14 30.27
N ARG A 192 -1.09 -12.00 30.87
CA ARG A 192 -2.55 -11.80 30.92
C ARG A 192 -3.03 -10.72 31.87
N GLY A 193 -2.25 -10.38 32.89
CA GLY A 193 -2.69 -9.46 33.97
C GLY A 193 -3.29 -8.15 33.45
N ASP A 194 -2.57 -7.46 32.56
CA ASP A 194 -3.06 -6.20 31.97
C ASP A 194 -4.22 -6.42 30.99
N TRP A 195 -4.23 -7.54 30.27
CA TRP A 195 -5.30 -7.87 29.33
C TRP A 195 -6.64 -8.04 30.03
N GLU A 196 -6.63 -8.70 31.19
CA GLU A 196 -7.81 -8.87 32.04
C GLU A 196 -8.19 -7.56 32.73
N HIS A 197 -7.23 -6.86 33.30
CA HIS A 197 -7.44 -5.59 34.01
C HIS A 197 -8.11 -4.53 33.11
N PHE A 198 -7.64 -4.38 31.87
CA PHE A 198 -8.21 -3.43 30.91
C PHE A 198 -9.34 -4.01 30.04
N GLY A 199 -9.72 -5.28 30.26
CA GLY A 199 -10.78 -5.95 29.51
C GLY A 199 -10.49 -6.04 28.01
N LEU A 200 -9.23 -6.19 27.61
CA LEU A 200 -8.80 -6.21 26.21
C LEU A 200 -9.41 -7.39 25.43
N PHE A 201 -9.63 -8.53 26.09
CA PHE A 201 -10.28 -9.70 25.48
C PHE A 201 -11.71 -9.41 24.98
N LYS A 202 -12.35 -8.32 25.41
CA LYS A 202 -13.68 -7.90 24.95
C LYS A 202 -13.65 -7.17 23.61
N LYS A 203 -12.47 -6.80 23.10
CA LYS A 203 -12.32 -6.00 21.89
C LYS A 203 -12.46 -6.86 20.63
N VAL A 204 -13.00 -6.23 19.58
CA VAL A 204 -13.18 -6.82 18.25
C VAL A 204 -12.69 -5.80 17.22
N SER A 205 -11.86 -6.25 16.28
CA SER A 205 -11.44 -5.46 15.12
C SER A 205 -12.16 -5.98 13.89
N LYS A 206 -12.93 -5.10 13.24
CA LYS A 206 -13.63 -5.39 11.99
C LYS A 206 -13.13 -4.46 10.90
N VAL A 207 -12.67 -5.03 9.79
CA VAL A 207 -12.06 -4.31 8.68
C VAL A 207 -12.63 -4.86 7.37
N ASN A 208 -13.23 -3.98 6.58
CA ASN A 208 -13.93 -4.36 5.34
C ASN A 208 -13.04 -4.30 4.09
N ASP A 209 -11.86 -3.69 4.20
CA ASP A 209 -10.95 -3.45 3.09
C ASP A 209 -9.61 -4.14 3.32
N THR A 210 -8.96 -4.56 2.22
CA THR A 210 -7.57 -5.00 2.27
C THR A 210 -6.70 -3.95 2.92
N THR A 211 -5.88 -4.35 3.89
CA THR A 211 -5.05 -3.44 4.68
C THR A 211 -3.58 -3.78 4.51
N ILE A 212 -2.77 -2.77 4.23
CA ILE A 212 -1.31 -2.91 4.08
C ILE A 212 -0.61 -2.05 5.15
N ARG A 213 0.40 -2.57 5.84
CA ARG A 213 1.23 -1.80 6.79
C ARG A 213 2.67 -2.27 6.78
N ALA A 214 3.58 -1.32 7.02
CA ALA A 214 5.00 -1.58 7.15
C ALA A 214 5.36 -2.15 8.53
N TYR A 215 6.27 -3.14 8.55
CA TYR A 215 6.89 -3.70 9.74
C TYR A 215 8.38 -3.94 9.49
N SER A 216 9.22 -3.46 10.40
CA SER A 216 10.67 -3.62 10.34
C SER A 216 11.08 -5.07 10.59
N MET A 217 12.06 -5.56 9.84
CA MET A 217 12.64 -6.88 10.09
C MET A 217 13.45 -6.87 11.38
N ALA A 218 13.20 -7.85 12.24
CA ALA A 218 13.93 -8.07 13.47
C ALA A 218 15.13 -9.01 13.29
N ASN A 219 15.11 -9.88 12.26
CA ASN A 219 16.24 -10.73 11.90
C ASN A 219 17.28 -10.00 11.05
N TYR A 220 18.52 -10.51 11.03
CA TYR A 220 19.57 -10.00 10.14
C TYR A 220 19.66 -10.83 8.84
N PRO A 221 20.30 -10.30 7.77
CA PRO A 221 20.20 -10.89 6.42
C PRO A 221 20.68 -12.34 6.26
N GLU A 222 21.53 -12.86 7.16
CA GLU A 222 22.02 -14.24 7.07
C GLU A 222 21.10 -15.26 7.77
N GLU A 223 20.07 -14.82 8.50
CA GLU A 223 18.99 -15.69 8.98
C GLU A 223 18.04 -16.05 7.83
N LYS A 224 18.52 -16.93 6.95
CA LYS A 224 17.83 -17.32 5.72
C LYS A 224 16.57 -18.16 6.00
N GLY A 225 15.60 -18.04 5.08
CA GLY A 225 14.36 -18.83 5.10
C GLY A 225 13.27 -18.29 6.02
N VAL A 226 13.57 -17.28 6.85
CA VAL A 226 12.60 -16.68 7.77
C VAL A 226 12.64 -15.15 7.75
N ILE A 227 11.53 -14.53 8.14
CA ILE A 227 11.46 -13.10 8.48
C ILE A 227 10.79 -12.97 9.83
N LYS A 228 11.40 -12.20 10.72
CA LYS A 228 10.94 -12.00 12.10
C LYS A 228 10.46 -10.58 12.30
N PHE A 229 9.41 -10.41 13.10
CA PHE A 229 8.85 -9.10 13.42
C PHE A 229 8.49 -9.00 14.90
N ASN A 230 8.71 -7.82 15.49
CA ASN A 230 8.14 -7.47 16.77
C ASN A 230 6.85 -6.68 16.54
N ILE A 231 5.70 -7.31 16.78
CA ILE A 231 4.39 -6.73 16.50
C ILE A 231 3.78 -6.22 17.80
N ARG A 232 3.65 -4.90 17.94
CA ARG A 232 2.84 -4.30 19.01
C ARG A 232 1.35 -4.36 18.66
N ILE A 233 0.53 -4.86 19.58
CA ILE A 233 -0.93 -4.74 19.48
C ILE A 233 -1.36 -3.27 19.66
N ALA A 234 -2.09 -2.72 18.70
CA ALA A 234 -2.56 -1.34 18.75
C ALA A 234 -3.97 -1.31 19.35
N THR A 235 -4.03 -1.35 20.67
CA THR A 235 -5.28 -1.18 21.42
C THR A 235 -5.82 0.25 21.26
N PRO A 236 -7.14 0.47 21.42
CA PRO A 236 -7.67 1.83 21.52
C PRO A 236 -6.90 2.66 22.56
N PRO A 237 -6.57 3.93 22.27
CA PRO A 237 -5.94 4.80 23.26
C PRO A 237 -6.76 4.84 24.56
N PRO A 238 -6.12 4.85 25.74
CA PRO A 238 -6.82 4.90 27.02
C PRO A 238 -7.82 6.05 27.08
N GLY A 239 -9.04 5.76 27.55
CA GLY A 239 -10.12 6.76 27.66
C GLY A 239 -10.81 7.13 26.35
N THR A 240 -10.59 6.38 25.26
CA THR A 240 -11.25 6.61 23.97
C THR A 240 -12.09 5.42 23.52
N ASP A 241 -13.09 5.70 22.69
CA ASP A 241 -13.93 4.70 22.01
C ASP A 241 -13.48 4.46 20.56
N PHE A 242 -12.23 4.81 20.23
CA PHE A 242 -11.71 4.55 18.90
C PHE A 242 -11.63 3.04 18.61
N PRO A 243 -11.79 2.64 17.34
CA PRO A 243 -11.68 1.24 16.98
C PRO A 243 -10.25 0.72 17.22
N PRO A 244 -10.08 -0.59 17.49
CA PRO A 244 -8.75 -1.20 17.56
C PRO A 244 -7.97 -1.06 16.24
N GLY A 245 -6.65 -1.21 16.32
CA GLY A 245 -5.79 -1.14 15.15
C GLY A 245 -6.11 -2.24 14.13
N LYS A 246 -6.23 -1.85 12.85
CA LYS A 246 -6.63 -2.77 11.76
C LYS A 246 -5.66 -3.95 11.58
N MET A 247 -4.41 -3.64 11.23
CA MET A 247 -3.41 -4.65 10.89
C MET A 247 -2.93 -5.43 12.13
N SER A 248 -2.52 -4.72 13.19
CA SER A 248 -1.96 -5.38 14.37
C SER A 248 -2.96 -6.32 15.03
N SER A 249 -4.26 -6.01 15.04
CA SER A 249 -5.28 -6.95 15.51
C SER A 249 -5.33 -8.25 14.69
N TYR A 250 -5.13 -8.17 13.37
CA TYR A 250 -5.10 -9.38 12.55
C TYR A 250 -3.84 -10.20 12.82
N VAL A 251 -2.67 -9.58 12.69
CA VAL A 251 -1.39 -10.31 12.78
C VAL A 251 -1.10 -10.86 14.17
N PHE A 252 -1.60 -10.22 15.23
CA PHE A 252 -1.42 -10.67 16.61
C PHE A 252 -2.23 -11.94 16.94
N GLY A 253 -3.26 -12.24 16.14
CA GLY A 253 -4.10 -13.44 16.29
C GLY A 253 -3.73 -14.59 15.36
N LEU A 254 -2.72 -14.41 14.51
CA LEU A 254 -2.26 -15.46 13.59
C LEU A 254 -1.70 -16.65 14.34
N LYS A 255 -1.93 -17.85 13.80
CA LYS A 255 -1.49 -19.13 14.34
C LYS A 255 -0.51 -19.81 13.38
N PRO A 256 0.33 -20.73 13.88
CA PRO A 256 1.18 -21.54 13.03
C PRO A 256 0.39 -22.20 11.89
N GLY A 257 0.90 -22.06 10.66
CA GLY A 257 0.26 -22.54 9.43
C GLY A 257 -0.57 -21.51 8.66
N ASP A 258 -0.94 -20.39 9.28
CA ASP A 258 -1.64 -19.31 8.59
C ASP A 258 -0.76 -18.67 7.50
N LYS A 259 -1.40 -18.05 6.50
CA LYS A 259 -0.72 -17.41 5.37
C LYS A 259 -0.79 -15.90 5.45
N VAL A 260 0.33 -15.23 5.18
CA VAL A 260 0.43 -13.77 5.13
C VAL A 260 1.20 -13.34 3.89
N LYS A 261 0.68 -12.36 3.17
CA LYS A 261 1.38 -11.76 2.03
C LYS A 261 2.35 -10.68 2.49
N VAL A 262 3.56 -10.73 1.97
CA VAL A 262 4.67 -9.83 2.31
C VAL A 262 5.20 -9.18 1.04
N PHE A 263 5.44 -7.87 1.09
CA PHE A 263 5.98 -7.06 0.00
C PHE A 263 7.26 -6.36 0.47
N GLY A 264 8.32 -6.43 -0.31
CA GLY A 264 9.56 -5.69 -0.05
C GLY A 264 10.79 -6.40 -0.63
N PRO A 265 11.98 -6.18 -0.08
CA PRO A 265 12.27 -5.31 1.07
C PRO A 265 12.29 -3.83 0.69
N TYR A 266 12.06 -2.96 1.69
CA TYR A 266 12.20 -1.51 1.62
C TYR A 266 13.16 -1.03 2.71
N GLY A 267 13.68 0.20 2.62
CA GLY A 267 14.36 0.83 3.74
C GLY A 267 15.24 2.00 3.35
N GLU A 268 15.38 2.94 4.28
CA GLU A 268 16.35 4.05 4.21
C GLU A 268 17.25 4.10 5.46
N PHE A 269 16.91 3.32 6.49
CA PHE A 269 17.58 3.31 7.78
C PHE A 269 18.65 2.22 7.82
N PHE A 270 19.77 2.46 7.14
CA PHE A 270 20.90 1.53 7.10
C PHE A 270 22.08 2.04 7.91
N ALA A 271 22.84 1.12 8.50
CA ALA A 271 24.14 1.45 9.07
C ALA A 271 25.04 2.07 8.00
N LYS A 272 25.78 3.11 8.40
CA LYS A 272 26.82 3.71 7.56
C LYS A 272 28.08 2.86 7.63
N ASP A 273 28.73 2.68 6.49
CA ASP A 273 29.99 1.96 6.40
C ASP A 273 31.15 2.88 6.84
N THR A 274 31.37 2.94 8.16
CA THR A 274 32.37 3.81 8.82
C THR A 274 32.82 3.18 10.13
N ASP A 275 34.04 3.51 10.58
CA ASP A 275 34.58 3.07 11.89
C ASP A 275 34.09 3.91 13.09
N ALA A 276 33.04 4.71 12.91
CA ALA A 276 32.51 5.54 13.99
C ALA A 276 31.81 4.70 15.07
N GLU A 277 31.84 5.17 16.32
CA GLU A 277 31.08 4.56 17.41
C GLU A 277 29.57 4.60 17.10
N MET A 278 28.91 3.44 17.26
CA MET A 278 27.47 3.30 17.03
C MET A 278 26.72 3.19 18.37
N VAL A 279 25.80 4.11 18.61
CA VAL A 279 24.90 4.08 19.78
C VAL A 279 23.49 3.75 19.30
N PHE A 280 22.94 2.62 19.74
CA PHE A 280 21.57 2.19 19.41
C PHE A 280 20.62 2.52 20.57
N ILE A 281 19.49 3.15 20.26
CA ILE A 281 18.46 3.51 21.23
C ILE A 281 17.13 2.94 20.72
N GLY A 282 16.52 2.04 21.48
CA GLY A 282 15.25 1.39 21.14
C GLY A 282 14.25 1.45 22.30
N GLY A 283 12.97 1.40 21.97
CA GLY A 283 11.90 1.42 22.97
C GLY A 283 10.60 0.86 22.41
N GLY A 284 10.21 -0.33 22.86
CA GLY A 284 9.03 -1.02 22.32
C GLY A 284 9.15 -1.36 20.83
N ALA A 285 7.99 -1.51 20.19
CA ALA A 285 7.81 -1.68 18.74
C ALA A 285 6.70 -0.75 18.23
#